data_AF-A0A2J7ZNC0-F1
#
_entry.id   AF-A0A2J7ZNC0-F1
#
_cell.length_a   1.000
_cell.length_b   1.000
_cell.length_c   1.000
_cell.angle_alpha   90.00
_cell.angle_beta   90.00
_cell.angle_gamma   90.00
#
_symmetry.space_group_name_H-M   'P 1'
#
loop_
_entity.id
_entity.type
_entity.pdbx_description
1 polymer ?
#
loop_
_entity_poly.entity_id
_entity_poly.type
_entity_poly.pdbx_seq_one_letter_code
_entity_poly.pdbx_strand_id
1 'polypeptide(L)'
;MMRPCHLQSRCLAIAGYTTASDVSHSGEDLGRASSVADAASKCNADSNCKGINSEGWLLRVVSQNANLKGNCLYTKIARSGSV
;
A
#
# COMPACT_ATOMS: atom_id res chain seq x y z
N MET A 1 -7.30 -22.67 21.80
CA MET A 1 -8.00 -21.41 21.51
C MET A 1 -7.55 -20.94 20.14
N MET A 2 -8.47 -20.91 19.19
CA MET A 2 -8.23 -20.89 17.74
C MET A 2 -7.85 -19.49 17.25
N ARG A 3 -6.80 -19.36 16.44
CA ARG A 3 -6.66 -18.22 15.50
C ARG A 3 -7.11 -18.72 14.12
N PRO A 4 -8.14 -18.14 13.49
CA PRO A 4 -8.72 -18.65 12.25
C PRO A 4 -7.74 -18.55 11.09
N CYS A 5 -7.94 -19.41 10.07
CA CYS A 5 -7.25 -19.38 8.79
C CYS A 5 -7.21 -17.97 8.19
N HIS A 6 -6.09 -17.27 8.41
CA HIS A 6 -5.65 -16.25 7.48
C HIS A 6 -5.25 -16.98 6.21
N LEU A 7 -6.16 -17.01 5.24
CA LEU A 7 -5.79 -17.21 3.85
C LEU A 7 -4.70 -16.17 3.58
N GLN A 8 -3.45 -16.64 3.48
CA GLN A 8 -2.27 -15.82 3.46
C GLN A 8 -2.26 -15.06 2.14
N SER A 9 -2.93 -13.90 2.12
CA SER A 9 -2.65 -12.85 1.15
C SER A 9 -1.13 -12.67 1.19
N ARG A 10 -0.46 -12.74 0.03
CA ARG A 10 0.99 -12.49 -0.10
C ARG A 10 1.41 -11.08 0.38
N CYS A 11 0.43 -10.27 0.77
CA CYS A 11 0.54 -8.90 1.23
C CYS A 11 0.31 -8.82 2.73
N LEU A 12 1.36 -8.44 3.47
CA LEU A 12 1.25 -8.20 4.90
C LEU A 12 0.43 -6.92 5.15
N ALA A 13 -0.56 -6.97 6.04
CA ALA A 13 -1.31 -5.78 6.40
C ALA A 13 -0.41 -4.71 7.04
N ILE A 14 -0.58 -3.45 6.63
CA ILE A 14 0.13 -2.28 7.19
C ILE A 14 -0.90 -1.41 7.90
N ALA A 15 -0.67 -1.09 9.17
CA ALA A 15 -1.58 -0.25 9.94
C ALA A 15 -1.77 1.11 9.26
N GLY A 16 -3.02 1.54 9.09
CA GLY A 16 -3.36 2.79 8.39
C GLY A 16 -3.48 2.67 6.86
N TYR A 17 -3.41 1.45 6.30
CA TYR A 17 -3.54 1.20 4.87
C TYR A 17 -4.62 0.14 4.58
N THR A 18 -5.32 0.30 3.47
CA THR A 18 -6.07 -0.79 2.82
C THR A 18 -5.17 -1.51 1.84
N THR A 19 -5.30 -2.84 1.76
CA THR A 19 -4.42 -3.68 0.95
C THR A 19 -5.20 -4.30 -0.21
N ALA A 20 -4.67 -4.20 -1.41
CA ALA A 20 -5.11 -4.94 -2.58
C ALA A 20 -3.98 -5.86 -3.06
N SER A 21 -4.28 -7.13 -3.30
CA SER A 21 -3.33 -8.14 -3.79
C SER A 21 -3.43 -8.30 -5.30
N ASP A 22 -2.34 -8.71 -5.90
CA ASP A 22 -2.23 -9.02 -7.33
C ASP A 22 -2.57 -7.83 -8.24
N VAL A 23 -2.30 -6.60 -7.80
CA VAL A 23 -2.57 -5.37 -8.57
C VAL A 23 -1.29 -4.58 -8.85
N SER A 24 -1.16 -4.09 -10.08
CA SER A 24 -0.23 -3.02 -10.42
C SER A 24 -0.83 -1.68 -10.02
N HIS A 25 0.03 -0.72 -9.76
CA HIS A 25 -0.36 0.68 -9.78
C HIS A 25 -0.04 1.29 -11.14
N SER A 26 -0.86 2.25 -11.58
CA SER A 26 -0.41 3.35 -12.44
C SER A 26 -0.42 4.65 -11.66
N GLY A 27 0.55 5.50 -11.92
CA GLY A 27 0.60 6.84 -11.36
C GLY A 27 1.97 7.47 -11.55
N GLU A 28 2.08 8.69 -11.05
CA GLU A 28 3.37 9.35 -10.87
C GLU A 28 4.01 8.81 -9.58
N ASP A 29 5.16 8.18 -9.72
CA ASP A 29 5.97 7.71 -8.61
C ASP A 29 6.68 8.90 -7.95
N LEU A 30 6.52 9.06 -6.63
CA LEU A 30 7.22 10.08 -5.85
C LEU A 30 8.68 9.69 -5.55
N GLY A 31 9.01 8.42 -5.77
CA GLY A 31 10.31 7.82 -5.52
C GLY A 31 10.20 6.39 -5.00
N ARG A 32 11.35 5.77 -4.74
CA ARG A 32 11.46 4.41 -4.23
C ARG A 32 12.24 4.39 -2.91
N ALA A 33 11.68 3.71 -1.92
CA ALA A 33 12.31 3.46 -0.64
C ALA A 33 13.11 2.13 -0.64
N SER A 34 13.94 1.92 0.39
CA SER A 34 14.76 0.70 0.50
C SER A 34 13.96 -0.54 0.90
N SER A 35 12.75 -0.35 1.44
CA SER A 35 11.86 -1.41 1.91
C SER A 35 10.42 -0.91 1.98
N VAL A 36 9.46 -1.82 2.15
CA VAL A 36 8.04 -1.48 2.35
C VAL A 36 7.84 -0.69 3.65
N ALA A 37 8.59 -0.98 4.72
CA ALA A 37 8.50 -0.25 5.98
C ALA A 37 9.05 1.18 5.87
N ASP A 38 10.17 1.36 5.15
CA ASP A 38 10.71 2.67 4.81
C ASP A 38 9.74 3.44 3.90
N ALA A 39 9.15 2.76 2.90
CA ALA A 39 8.14 3.34 2.02
C ALA A 39 6.92 3.84 2.82
N ALA A 40 6.40 3.04 3.75
CA ALA A 40 5.27 3.42 4.59
C ALA A 40 5.60 4.62 5.47
N SER A 41 6.80 4.66 6.04
CA SER A 41 7.27 5.76 6.89
C SER A 41 7.38 7.07 6.11
N LYS A 42 8.06 7.03 4.96
CA LYS A 42 8.19 8.19 4.05
C LYS A 42 6.85 8.63 3.49
N CYS A 43 6.02 7.66 3.07
CA CYS A 43 4.69 7.96 2.59
C CYS A 43 3.86 8.63 3.68
N ASN A 44 3.86 8.15 4.92
CA ASN A 44 3.15 8.80 6.03
C ASN A 44 3.62 10.23 6.32
N ALA A 45 4.90 10.54 6.11
CA ALA A 45 5.45 11.88 6.26
C ALA A 45 5.10 12.83 5.09
N ASP A 46 4.74 12.29 3.92
CA ASP A 46 4.37 13.08 2.73
C ASP A 46 2.84 13.11 2.52
N SER A 47 2.26 14.31 2.57
CA SER A 47 0.82 14.54 2.33
C SER A 47 0.38 14.28 0.89
N ASN A 48 1.33 14.34 -0.06
CA ASN A 48 1.10 14.00 -1.47
C ASN A 48 1.09 12.49 -1.70
N CYS A 49 1.72 11.70 -0.82
CA CYS A 49 1.72 10.25 -0.95
C CYS A 49 0.36 9.68 -0.54
N LYS A 50 -0.26 8.94 -1.45
CA LYS A 50 -1.58 8.30 -1.28
C LYS A 50 -1.48 6.79 -1.09
N GLY A 51 -0.33 6.19 -1.39
CA GLY A 51 -0.11 4.77 -1.18
C GLY A 51 1.32 4.34 -1.46
N ILE A 52 1.59 3.05 -1.26
CA ILE A 52 2.85 2.39 -1.59
C ILE A 52 2.59 1.03 -2.22
N ASN A 53 3.60 0.44 -2.86
CA ASN A 53 3.53 -0.97 -3.29
C ASN A 53 4.58 -1.86 -2.59
N SER A 54 4.50 -3.19 -2.77
CA SER A 54 5.44 -4.15 -2.16
C SER A 54 6.88 -4.05 -2.65
N GLU A 55 7.14 -3.31 -3.72
CA GLU A 55 8.50 -3.06 -4.21
C GLU A 55 9.14 -1.79 -3.61
N GLY A 56 8.40 -1.07 -2.75
CA GLY A 56 8.87 0.12 -2.05
C GLY A 56 8.60 1.44 -2.78
N TRP A 57 7.77 1.43 -3.83
CA TRP A 57 7.38 2.66 -4.53
C TRP A 57 6.40 3.50 -3.72
N LEU A 58 6.59 4.82 -3.73
CA LEU A 58 5.66 5.81 -3.16
C LEU A 58 4.78 6.38 -4.26
N LEU A 59 3.47 6.37 -4.04
CA LEU A 59 2.48 6.64 -5.07
C LEU A 59 1.75 7.95 -4.80
N ARG A 60 1.85 8.92 -5.71
CA ARG A 60 1.06 10.17 -5.64
C ARG A 60 -0.40 9.93 -5.98
N VAL A 61 -0.66 9.00 -6.90
CA VAL A 61 -1.99 8.58 -7.32
C VAL A 61 -2.06 7.07 -7.17
N VAL A 62 -3.13 6.57 -6.55
CA VAL A 62 -3.37 5.14 -6.43
C VAL A 62 -4.50 4.77 -7.37
N SER A 63 -4.16 4.12 -8.47
CA SER A 63 -5.13 3.54 -9.40
C SER A 63 -4.79 2.09 -9.65
N GLN A 64 -5.78 1.20 -9.49
CA GLN A 64 -5.65 -0.22 -9.81
C GLN A 64 -5.86 -0.38 -11.31
N ASN A 65 -4.80 -0.57 -12.07
CA ASN A 65 -4.86 -0.51 -13.54
C ASN A 65 -4.55 -1.85 -14.22
N ALA A 66 -3.96 -2.81 -13.52
CA ALA A 66 -3.67 -4.12 -14.07
C ALA A 66 -3.56 -5.18 -12.99
N ASN A 67 -3.85 -6.44 -13.35
CA ASN A 67 -3.53 -7.58 -12.50
C ASN A 67 -2.02 -7.85 -12.58
N LEU A 68 -1.29 -7.59 -11.50
CA LEU A 68 0.14 -7.91 -11.36
C LEU A 68 0.31 -8.93 -10.24
N LYS A 69 0.30 -10.22 -10.63
CA LYS A 69 0.41 -11.34 -9.68
C LYS A 69 1.63 -11.17 -8.76
N GLY A 70 1.40 -11.28 -7.45
CA GLY A 70 2.43 -11.18 -6.43
C GLY A 70 2.75 -9.76 -5.96
N ASN A 71 2.22 -8.71 -6.60
CA ASN A 71 2.37 -7.34 -6.12
C ASN A 71 1.24 -6.96 -5.16
N CYS A 72 1.58 -6.13 -4.19
CA CYS A 72 0.70 -5.65 -3.15
C CYS A 72 0.62 -4.13 -3.23
N LEU A 73 -0.59 -3.61 -3.30
CA LEU A 73 -0.85 -2.20 -3.26
C LEU A 73 -1.45 -1.82 -1.92
N TYR A 74 -0.83 -0.86 -1.25
CA TYR A 74 -1.23 -0.34 0.05
C TYR A 74 -1.71 1.09 -0.15
N THR A 75 -3.01 1.32 -0.03
CA THR A 75 -3.61 2.66 -0.15
C THR A 75 -3.80 3.24 1.24
N LYS A 76 -3.34 4.45 1.51
CA LYS A 76 -3.58 5.10 2.80
C LYS A 76 -5.08 5.17 3.06
N ILE A 77 -5.49 4.78 4.26
CA ILE A 77 -6.81 5.11 4.76
C ILE A 77 -6.78 6.63 4.97
N ALA A 78 -7.48 7.38 4.12
CA ALA A 78 -7.77 8.77 4.45
C ALA A 78 -8.43 8.72 5.83
N ARG A 79 -7.82 9.32 6.86
CA ARG A 79 -8.49 9.44 8.14
C ARG A 79 -9.77 10.19 7.84
N SER A 80 -10.89 9.48 7.83
CA SER A 80 -12.20 10.09 7.73
C SER A 80 -12.26 11.08 8.88
N GLY A 81 -12.14 12.37 8.57
CA GLY A 81 -12.63 13.41 9.44
C GLY A 81 -14.13 13.23 9.50
N SER A 82 -14.59 12.39 10.42
CA SER A 82 -15.97 12.46 10.89
C SER A 82 -16.02 13.64 11.85
N VAL A 83 -16.44 14.79 11.33
CA VAL A 83 -17.20 15.76 12.13
C VAL A 83 -18.60 15.18 12.35
#